data_AF-A0A916N881-F1
#
_entry.id   AF-A0A916N881-F1
#
_cell.length_a   1.000
_cell.length_b   1.000
_cell.length_c   1.000
_cell.angle_alpha   90.00
_cell.angle_beta   90.00
_cell.angle_gamma   90.00
#
_symmetry.space_group_name_H-M   'P 1'
#
loop_
_entity.id
_entity.type
_entity.pdbx_description
1 polymer ?
#
loop_
_entity_poly.entity_id
_entity_poly.type
_entity_poly.pdbx_seq_one_letter_code
_entity_poly.pdbx_strand_id
1 'polypeptide(L)' 'MDGKGCWRDNAFIERLWKSVIKAYDSVSIAKASLGAYLNFYNIRRPHQSFDGKTPDAIYFASLPQESIAA' A
#
# COMPACT_ATOMS: atom_id res chain seq x y z
N MET A 1 -20.01 11.59 -15.93
CA MET A 1 -19.20 10.39 -16.20
C MET A 1 -17.95 10.52 -15.36
N ASP A 2 -17.93 9.83 -14.23
CA ASP A 2 -17.43 10.39 -12.96
C ASP A 2 -15.98 9.95 -12.69
N GLY A 3 -15.26 9.57 -13.76
CA GLY A 3 -13.89 9.07 -13.73
C GLY A 3 -13.69 7.72 -13.02
N LYS A 4 -14.62 7.29 -12.16
CA LYS A 4 -14.56 6.01 -11.44
C LYS A 4 -14.44 4.83 -12.40
N GLY A 5 -13.37 4.05 -12.26
CA GLY A 5 -13.11 2.88 -13.10
C GLY A 5 -12.27 3.18 -14.34
N CYS A 6 -11.63 4.35 -14.41
CA CYS A 6 -10.66 4.64 -15.47
C CYS A 6 -9.40 3.78 -15.28
N TRP A 7 -8.71 3.48 -16.39
CA TRP A 7 -7.43 2.73 -16.39
C TRP A 7 -6.37 3.30 -15.42
N ARG A 8 -6.43 4.61 -15.14
CA ARG A 8 -5.54 5.30 -14.19
C ARG A 8 -5.71 4.82 -12.76
N ASP A 9 -6.92 4.45 -12.36
CA ASP A 9 -7.21 3.93 -11.02
C ASP A 9 -6.55 2.56 -10.81
N ASN A 10 -6.45 1.76 -11.88
CA ASN A 10 -5.83 0.44 -11.83
C ASN A 10 -4.30 0.47 -11.99
N ALA A 11 -3.75 1.51 -12.62
CA ALA A 11 -2.31 1.60 -12.90
C ALA A 11 -1.44 1.52 -11.63
N PHE A 12 -1.94 1.97 -10.48
CA PHE A 12 -1.26 1.78 -9.19
C PHE A 12 -1.25 0.31 -8.76
N ILE A 13 -2.43 -0.33 -8.78
CA ILE A 13 -2.64 -1.72 -8.39
C ILE A 13 -1.81 -2.65 -9.28
N GLU A 14 -1.78 -2.41 -10.59
CA GLU A 14 -0.98 -3.18 -11.55
C GLU A 14 0.53 -3.07 -11.27
N ARG A 15 1.04 -1.86 -11.03
CA ARG A 15 2.46 -1.66 -10.69
C ARG A 15 2.85 -2.32 -9.37
N LEU A 16 1.93 -2.30 -8.39
CA LEU A 16 2.11 -3.01 -7.14
C LEU A 16 2.25 -4.51 -7.39
N TRP A 17 1.29 -5.11 -8.09
CA TRP A 17 1.32 -6.54 -8.39
C TRP A 17 2.52 -6.96 -9.24
N LYS A 18 2.94 -6.13 -10.21
CA LYS A 18 4.17 -6.39 -10.97
C LYS A 18 5.43 -6.47 -10.10
N SER A 19 5.46 -5.75 -8.97
CA SER A 19 6.60 -5.75 -8.04
C SER A 19 6.58 -6.93 -7.06
N VAL A 20 5.40 -7.53 -6.85
CA VAL A 20 5.13 -8.51 -5.79
C VAL A 20 4.90 -9.92 -6.33
N ILE A 21 4.40 -10.06 -7.56
CA ILE A 21 4.20 -11.36 -8.19
C ILE A 21 5.54 -11.89 -8.67
N LYS A 22 5.93 -13.03 -8.12
CA LYS A 22 7.11 -13.81 -8.50
C LYS A 22 6.67 -15.26 -8.68
N ALA A 23 7.52 -16.08 -9.30
CA ALA A 23 7.33 -17.53 -9.29
C ALA A 23 7.58 -18.03 -7.87
N TYR A 24 6.51 -18.30 -7.13
CA TYR A 24 6.56 -18.83 -5.77
C TYR A 24 6.33 -20.34 -5.81
N ASP A 25 7.15 -21.09 -5.07
CA ASP A 25 7.04 -22.56 -5.03
C ASP A 25 5.79 -23.04 -4.26
N SER A 26 5.25 -22.22 -3.37
CA SER A 26 4.04 -22.53 -2.61
C SER A 26 3.26 -21.29 -2.20
N VAL A 27 1.99 -21.50 -1.85
CA VAL A 27 1.10 -20.44 -1.34
C VAL A 27 1.62 -19.86 -0.01
N SER A 28 2.26 -20.68 0.84
CA SER A 28 2.81 -20.17 2.11
C SER A 28 3.97 -19.21 1.88
N ILE A 29 4.86 -19.52 0.94
CA ILE A 29 5.97 -18.65 0.53
C ILE A 29 5.43 -17.36 -0.10
N ALA A 30 4.40 -17.46 -0.94
CA ALA A 30 3.74 -16.30 -1.54
C ALA A 30 3.16 -15.37 -0.46
N LYS A 31 2.44 -15.92 0.53
CA LYS A 31 1.87 -15.13 1.65
C LYS A 31 2.95 -14.46 2.49
N ALA A 32 4.02 -15.17 2.84
CA ALA A 32 5.12 -14.62 3.61
C ALA A 32 5.84 -13.49 2.84
N SER A 33 6.10 -13.71 1.55
CA SER A 33 6.76 -12.72 0.68
C SER A 33 5.90 -11.47 0.48
N LEU A 34 4.58 -11.66 0.29
CA LEU A 34 3.60 -10.57 0.19
C LEU A 34 3.56 -9.77 1.49
N GLY A 35 3.47 -10.43 2.64
CA GLY A 35 3.47 -9.78 3.95
C GLY A 35 4.75 -8.96 4.20
N ALA A 36 5.91 -9.54 3.91
CA ALA A 36 7.19 -8.85 4.03
C ALA A 36 7.28 -7.63 3.11
N TYR A 37 6.82 -7.75 1.86
CA TYR A 37 6.82 -6.63 0.93
C TYR A 37 5.86 -5.52 1.35
N LEU A 38 4.63 -5.85 1.75
CA LEU A 38 3.65 -4.85 2.19
C LEU A 38 4.14 -4.12 3.43
N ASN A 39 4.76 -4.82 4.39
CA ASN A 39 5.38 -4.21 5.56
C ASN A 39 6.49 -3.22 5.18
N PHE A 40 7.37 -3.60 4.26
CA PHE A 40 8.39 -2.69 3.72
C PHE A 40 7.78 -1.48 3.03
N TYR A 41 6.79 -1.70 2.17
CA TYR A 41 6.12 -0.67 1.39
C TYR A 41 5.44 0.37 2.30
N ASN A 42 4.74 -0.08 3.33
CA ASN A 42 3.96 0.76 4.23
C ASN A 42 4.80 1.51 5.26
N ILE A 43 5.83 0.86 5.81
CA ILE A 43 6.58 1.39 6.97
C ILE A 43 7.91 2.06 6.56
N ARG A 44 8.57 1.57 5.51
CA ARG A 44 9.97 1.93 5.23
C ARG A 44 10.16 2.69 3.93
N ARG A 45 9.33 2.47 2.92
CA ARG A 45 9.53 3.06 1.60
C ARG A 45 9.06 4.52 1.59
N PRO A 46 9.93 5.50 1.27
CA PRO A 46 9.51 6.88 1.07
C PRO A 46 8.81 7.02 -0.29
N HIS A 47 7.71 7.77 -0.34
CA HIS A 47 6.95 8.02 -1.56
C HIS A 47 7.00 9.49 -1.96
N GLN A 48 7.39 9.77 -3.21
CA GLN A 48 7.45 11.15 -3.73
C GLN A 48 6.08 11.84 -3.70
N SER A 49 5.00 11.11 -3.99
CA SER A 49 3.63 11.63 -3.89
C SER A 49 3.21 12.02 -2.46
N PHE A 50 3.97 11.60 -1.45
CA PHE A 50 3.75 11.90 -0.03
C PHE A 50 4.90 12.75 0.54
N ASP A 51 5.60 13.52 -0.30
CA ASP A 51 6.73 14.35 0.10
C ASP A 51 7.85 13.56 0.83
N GLY A 52 8.06 12.31 0.41
CA GLY A 52 9.04 11.40 1.01
C GLY A 52 8.55 10.69 2.28
N LYS A 53 7.31 10.91 2.72
CA LYS A 53 6.71 10.16 3.83
C LYS A 53 6.28 8.76 3.39
N THR A 54 6.08 7.90 4.38
CA THR A 54 5.62 6.52 4.17
C THR A 54 4.08 6.47 4.19
N PRO A 55 3.47 5.47 3.55
CA PRO A 55 2.01 5.33 3.54
C PRO A 55 1.41 5.29 4.94
N ASP A 56 2.03 4.58 5.88
CA ASP A 56 1.57 4.51 7.26
C ASP A 56 1.60 5.88 7.95
N ALA A 57 2.67 6.66 7.75
CA ALA A 57 2.78 7.98 8.34
C ALA A 57 1.65 8.92 7.87
N ILE A 58 1.23 8.81 6.61
CA ILE A 58 0.09 9.58 6.08
C ILE A 58 -1.23 9.05 6.63
N TYR A 59 -1.43 7.72 6.58
CA TYR A 59 -2.67 7.09 7.02
C TYR A 59 -2.97 7.40 8.48
N PHE A 60 -2.03 7.09 9.39
CA PHE A 60 -2.22 7.32 10.82
C PHE A 60 -2.34 8.81 11.18
N ALA A 61 -1.68 9.72 10.45
CA ALA A 61 -1.86 11.16 10.63
C ALA A 61 -3.23 11.68 10.14
N SER A 62 -3.86 10.97 9.20
CA SER A 62 -5.17 11.32 8.65
C SER A 62 -6.36 10.73 9.40
N LEU A 63 -6.11 9.79 10.33
CA LEU A 63 -7.17 9.19 11.12
C LEU A 63 -7.83 10.25 12.02
N PRO A 64 -9.17 10.31 12.09
CA PRO A 64 -9.86 11.16 13.04
C PRO A 64 -9.36 10.84 14.44
N GLN A 65 -9.01 11.87 15.20
CA GLN A 65 -8.66 11.73 16.60
C GLN A 65 -9.97 11.33 17.31
N GLU A 66 -10.08 10.07 17.73
CA GLU A 66 -11.24 9.64 18.51
C GLU A 66 -11.30 10.54 19.76
N SER A 67 -12.35 11.36 19.84
CA SER A 67 -12.63 12.12 21.04
C SER A 67 -12.92 11.11 22.13
N ILE A 68 -11.97 10.88 23.03
CA ILE A 68 -12.22 10.16 24.27
C ILE A 68 -13.24 11.02 25.01
N ALA A 69 -14.52 10.63 24.93
CA ALA A 69 -15.57 11.21 25.76
C ALA A 69 -15.21 10.86 27.22
N ALA A 70 -14.90 11.90 27.99
CA ALA A 70 -14.65 11.83 29.43
C ALA A 70 -15.94 11.64 30.22
#